data_AF-A0A2W6ASH7-F1
#
_entry.id   AF-A0A2W6ASH7-F1
#
_cell.length_a   1.000
_cell.length_b   1.000
_cell.length_c   1.000
_cell.angle_alpha   90.00
_cell.angle_beta   90.00
_cell.angle_gamma   90.00
#
_symmetry.space_group_name_H-M   'P 1'
#
loop_
_entity.id
_entity.type
_entity.pdbx_description
1 polymer ?
#
loop_
_entity_poly.entity_id
_entity_poly.type
_entity_poly.pdbx_seq_one_letter_code
_entity_poly.pdbx_strand_id
1 'polypeptide(L)'
;MADLLKGNSMAQTLGLEREVPQQTIRALHAALGERLVAVVLFGSHARGEEQDESDWDLLLIAEGLQENYFDRQLFLHHLLFTCHTLPSMIARTRQEFESHLPSLYLDIAVDGQALFDPTGYAAKRLLHLRRLIKEAGLYRDRTPAGDVWRWKTQPRGPWVMTWEKIGKTPEKRGSLLSFQVGRYSMRRVRCGRLASPKNQFCSRSG
;
A
#
# COMPACT_ATOMS: atom_id res chain seq x y z
N MET A 1 18.50 39.87 -13.46
CA MET A 1 19.17 38.66 -14.00
C MET A 1 18.96 37.46 -13.07
N ALA A 2 17.74 37.20 -12.58
CA ALA A 2 17.47 36.12 -11.61
C ALA A 2 16.15 35.34 -11.86
N ASP A 3 15.39 35.65 -12.92
CA ASP A 3 14.06 35.05 -13.13
C ASP A 3 13.94 34.12 -14.34
N LEU A 4 15.05 33.78 -15.01
CA LEU A 4 15.04 32.93 -16.21
C LEU A 4 15.39 31.45 -15.98
N LEU A 5 15.63 31.02 -14.74
CA LEU A 5 15.99 29.63 -14.41
C LEU A 5 14.87 28.82 -13.72
N LYS A 6 13.74 29.43 -13.30
CA LYS A 6 12.67 28.70 -12.61
C LYS A 6 11.76 27.89 -13.55
N GLY A 7 11.71 28.22 -14.85
CA GLY A 7 10.85 27.53 -15.82
C GLY A 7 11.39 26.18 -16.29
N ASN A 8 12.72 26.00 -16.31
CA ASN A 8 13.35 24.77 -16.80
C ASN A 8 13.44 23.68 -15.71
N SER A 9 13.39 24.06 -14.43
CA SER A 9 13.46 23.15 -13.29
C SER A 9 12.17 22.35 -13.09
N MET A 10 10.99 22.97 -13.15
CA MET A 10 9.73 22.23 -12.91
C MET A 10 9.45 21.17 -13.99
N ALA A 11 9.73 21.46 -15.26
CA ALA A 11 9.54 20.48 -16.35
C ALA A 11 10.58 19.35 -16.31
N GLN A 12 11.81 19.62 -15.85
CA GLN A 12 12.83 18.60 -15.65
C GLN A 12 12.54 17.73 -14.42
N THR A 13 12.06 18.32 -13.33
CA THR A 13 11.60 17.63 -12.12
C THR A 13 10.39 16.73 -12.42
N LEU A 14 9.36 17.25 -13.11
CA LEU A 14 8.19 16.46 -13.57
C LEU A 14 8.57 15.34 -14.56
N GLY A 15 9.63 15.52 -15.34
CA GLY A 15 10.16 14.52 -16.28
C GLY A 15 10.92 13.39 -15.58
N LEU A 16 11.75 13.73 -14.58
CA LEU A 16 12.53 12.79 -13.78
C LEU A 16 11.67 12.02 -12.77
N GLU A 17 10.66 12.65 -12.17
CA GLU A 17 9.75 11.99 -11.22
C GLU A 17 8.94 10.88 -11.89
N ARG A 18 8.46 11.09 -13.12
CA ARG A 18 7.75 10.04 -13.86
C ARG A 18 8.67 8.96 -14.41
N GLU A 19 9.98 9.17 -14.38
CA GLU A 19 10.93 8.24 -14.95
C GLU A 19 11.03 6.96 -14.12
N VAL A 20 11.04 7.05 -12.78
CA VAL A 20 11.18 5.88 -11.89
C VAL A 20 9.99 4.92 -12.04
N PRO A 21 8.71 5.35 -11.96
CA PRO A 21 7.60 4.44 -12.16
C PRO A 21 7.55 3.87 -13.58
N GLN A 22 7.90 4.65 -14.60
CA GLN A 22 7.93 4.16 -15.98
C GLN A 22 9.03 3.12 -16.21
N GLN A 23 10.26 3.36 -15.72
CA GLN A 23 11.35 2.39 -15.78
C GLN A 23 10.97 1.09 -15.05
N THR A 24 10.37 1.22 -13.86
CA THR A 24 9.87 0.09 -13.08
C THR A 24 8.84 -0.72 -13.88
N ILE A 25 7.82 -0.06 -14.45
CA ILE A 25 6.78 -0.74 -15.23
C ILE A 25 7.38 -1.43 -16.45
N ARG A 26 8.33 -0.79 -17.15
CA ARG A 26 9.03 -1.41 -18.29
C ARG A 26 9.78 -2.68 -17.88
N ALA A 27 10.52 -2.64 -16.78
CA ALA A 27 11.26 -3.79 -16.25
C ALA A 27 10.31 -4.92 -15.83
N LEU A 28 9.24 -4.59 -15.09
CA LEU A 28 8.22 -5.55 -14.68
C LEU A 28 7.51 -6.17 -15.88
N HIS A 29 7.13 -5.37 -16.88
CA HIS A 29 6.45 -5.85 -18.07
C HIS A 29 7.36 -6.76 -18.91
N ALA A 30 8.65 -6.41 -19.06
CA ALA A 30 9.62 -7.24 -19.76
C ALA A 30 9.83 -8.61 -19.08
N ALA A 31 9.82 -8.65 -17.74
CA ALA A 31 10.07 -9.88 -16.98
C ALA A 31 8.83 -10.75 -16.75
N LEU A 32 7.66 -10.13 -16.55
CA LEU A 32 6.42 -10.82 -16.20
C LEU A 32 5.49 -11.03 -17.39
N GLY A 33 5.59 -10.19 -18.43
CA GLY A 33 4.75 -10.25 -19.63
C GLY A 33 3.26 -10.22 -19.27
N GLU A 34 2.50 -11.17 -19.81
CA GLU A 34 1.06 -11.31 -19.56
C GLU A 34 0.70 -11.62 -18.09
N ARG A 35 1.67 -12.07 -17.29
CA ARG A 35 1.47 -12.27 -15.85
C ARG A 35 1.38 -10.94 -15.10
N LEU A 36 1.85 -9.83 -15.67
CA LEU A 36 1.68 -8.51 -15.08
C LEU A 36 0.22 -8.06 -15.24
N VAL A 37 -0.52 -8.03 -14.14
CA VAL A 37 -1.95 -7.70 -14.17
C VAL A 37 -2.15 -6.20 -14.02
N ALA A 38 -1.54 -5.61 -13.00
CA ALA A 38 -1.66 -4.18 -12.73
C ALA A 38 -0.51 -3.66 -11.86
N VAL A 39 -0.22 -2.36 -11.99
CA VAL A 39 0.65 -1.57 -11.12
C VAL A 39 -0.10 -0.30 -10.72
N VAL A 40 -0.26 -0.09 -9.41
CA VAL A 40 -0.97 1.07 -8.85
C VAL A 40 -0.02 1.84 -7.95
N LEU A 41 0.17 3.12 -8.25
CA LEU A 41 0.86 4.06 -7.38
C LEU A 41 -0.02 4.43 -6.21
N PHE A 42 0.51 4.37 -5.00
CA PHE A 42 -0.11 4.89 -3.80
C PHE A 42 0.90 5.69 -2.99
N GLY A 43 0.60 6.00 -1.73
CA GLY A 43 1.53 6.74 -0.87
C GLY A 43 1.55 8.23 -1.15
N SER A 44 2.61 8.91 -0.72
CA SER A 44 2.75 10.38 -0.79
C SER A 44 2.73 10.90 -2.23
N HIS A 45 3.45 10.23 -3.15
CA HIS A 45 3.47 10.55 -4.58
C HIS A 45 2.09 10.47 -5.25
N ALA A 46 1.24 9.53 -4.82
CA ALA A 46 -0.14 9.48 -5.32
C ALA A 46 -1.00 10.65 -4.84
N ARG A 47 -0.62 11.29 -3.72
CA ARG A 47 -1.35 12.38 -3.07
C ARG A 47 -0.86 13.77 -3.44
N GLY A 48 0.32 13.90 -4.07
CA GLY A 48 0.97 15.20 -4.26
C GLY A 48 1.53 15.77 -2.94
N GLU A 49 1.83 14.90 -1.98
CA GLU A 49 2.36 15.25 -0.65
C GLU A 49 3.82 14.75 -0.49
N GLU A 50 4.47 14.39 -1.58
CA GLU A 50 5.85 13.95 -1.61
C GLU A 50 6.82 15.06 -1.19
N GLN A 51 7.89 14.63 -0.53
CA GLN A 51 9.11 15.39 -0.27
C GLN A 51 10.22 14.79 -1.14
N ASP A 52 11.30 15.53 -1.40
CA ASP A 52 12.40 15.13 -2.30
C ASP A 52 12.99 13.72 -2.02
N GLU A 53 12.93 13.25 -0.77
CA GLU A 53 13.43 11.92 -0.35
C GLU A 53 12.32 10.84 -0.27
N SER A 54 11.11 11.11 -0.78
CA SER A 54 9.99 10.19 -0.64
C SER A 54 10.13 8.97 -1.55
N ASP A 55 10.04 7.79 -0.96
CA ASP A 55 9.99 6.52 -1.68
C ASP A 55 8.74 6.44 -2.58
N TRP A 56 8.89 5.79 -3.73
CA TRP A 56 7.77 5.46 -4.62
C TRP A 56 7.04 4.21 -4.10
N ASP A 57 5.80 4.34 -3.64
CA ASP A 57 4.99 3.22 -3.15
C ASP A 57 4.11 2.62 -4.25
N LEU A 58 4.38 1.36 -4.64
CA LEU A 58 3.65 0.67 -5.70
C LEU A 58 2.97 -0.62 -5.20
N LEU A 59 1.71 -0.79 -5.58
CA LEU A 59 1.01 -2.07 -5.49
C LEU A 59 1.18 -2.79 -6.83
N LEU A 60 1.88 -3.91 -6.80
CA LEU A 60 2.04 -4.81 -7.93
C LEU A 60 1.04 -5.96 -7.82
N ILE A 61 0.22 -6.15 -8.84
CA ILE A 61 -0.63 -7.32 -9.00
C ILE A 61 -0.10 -8.14 -10.17
N ALA A 62 0.35 -9.36 -9.91
CA ALA A 62 0.90 -10.25 -10.92
C ALA A 62 0.65 -11.73 -10.61
N GLU A 63 0.51 -12.56 -11.64
CA GLU A 63 0.33 -14.00 -11.48
C GLU A 63 1.65 -14.74 -11.37
N GLY A 64 1.65 -15.89 -10.67
CA GLY A 64 2.84 -16.73 -10.54
C GLY A 64 4.00 -16.08 -9.77
N LEU A 65 3.69 -15.22 -8.80
CA LEU A 65 4.66 -14.70 -7.84
C LEU A 65 5.08 -15.81 -6.86
N GLN A 66 6.32 -15.75 -6.38
CA GLN A 66 6.83 -16.68 -5.36
C GLN A 66 5.97 -16.60 -4.09
N GLU A 67 5.58 -17.75 -3.51
CA GLU A 67 4.75 -17.78 -2.30
C GLU A 67 5.49 -17.27 -1.07
N ASN A 68 6.77 -17.64 -0.95
CA ASN A 68 7.62 -17.20 0.16
C ASN A 68 7.92 -15.69 0.03
N TYR A 69 7.72 -14.97 1.13
CA TYR A 69 7.94 -13.52 1.19
C TYR A 69 9.37 -13.11 0.82
N PHE A 70 10.37 -13.83 1.34
CA PHE A 70 11.78 -13.51 1.09
C PHE A 70 12.15 -13.76 -0.37
N ASP A 71 11.75 -14.91 -0.92
CA ASP A 71 12.02 -15.25 -2.33
C ASP A 71 11.32 -14.28 -3.28
N ARG A 72 10.10 -13.86 -2.94
CA ARG A 72 9.38 -12.82 -3.69
C ARG A 72 10.13 -11.50 -3.68
N GLN A 73 10.61 -11.06 -2.51
CA GLN A 73 11.35 -9.81 -2.40
C GLN A 73 12.68 -9.87 -3.16
N LEU A 74 13.40 -10.99 -3.06
CA LEU A 74 14.65 -11.19 -3.79
C LEU A 74 14.42 -11.21 -5.31
N PHE A 75 13.37 -11.90 -5.75
CA PHE A 75 12.96 -11.93 -7.15
C PHE A 75 12.66 -10.51 -7.67
N LEU A 76 11.86 -9.73 -6.96
CA LEU A 76 11.53 -8.35 -7.36
C LEU A 76 12.74 -7.43 -7.35
N HIS A 77 13.60 -7.54 -6.35
CA HIS A 77 14.87 -6.82 -6.30
C HIS A 77 15.75 -7.16 -7.51
N HIS A 78 15.82 -8.44 -7.89
CA HIS A 78 16.57 -8.86 -9.08
C HIS A 78 15.93 -8.35 -10.38
N LEU A 79 14.60 -8.25 -10.48
CA LEU A 79 13.97 -7.67 -11.67
C LEU A 79 14.24 -6.18 -11.83
N LEU A 80 14.35 -5.46 -10.70
CA LEU A 80 14.49 -4.02 -10.67
C LEU A 80 15.93 -3.55 -10.44
N PHE A 81 16.92 -4.45 -10.51
CA PHE A 81 18.32 -4.11 -10.21
C PHE A 81 18.90 -3.02 -11.12
N THR A 82 18.34 -2.85 -12.33
CA THR A 82 18.73 -1.82 -13.29
C THR A 82 18.05 -0.47 -13.03
N CYS A 83 17.05 -0.41 -12.15
CA CYS A 83 16.39 0.83 -11.79
C CYS A 83 17.28 1.61 -10.82
N HIS A 84 17.51 2.89 -11.10
CA HIS A 84 18.35 3.75 -10.26
C HIS A 84 17.79 3.93 -8.84
N THR A 85 16.46 3.87 -8.71
CA THR A 85 15.74 3.98 -7.45
C THR A 85 14.78 2.80 -7.36
N LEU A 86 14.88 2.04 -6.27
CA LEU A 86 13.98 0.92 -6.02
C LEU A 86 12.71 1.42 -5.33
N PRO A 87 11.53 1.28 -5.95
CA PRO A 87 10.28 1.61 -5.29
C PRO A 87 10.02 0.66 -4.10
N SER A 88 9.35 1.18 -3.09
CA SER A 88 8.68 0.39 -2.06
C SER A 88 7.51 -0.33 -2.73
N MET A 89 7.50 -1.67 -2.69
CA MET A 89 6.50 -2.45 -3.40
C MET A 89 5.77 -3.44 -2.51
N ILE A 90 4.46 -3.50 -2.71
CA ILE A 90 3.61 -4.57 -2.19
C ILE A 90 3.18 -5.42 -3.38
N ALA A 91 3.71 -6.63 -3.47
CA ALA A 91 3.40 -7.54 -4.56
C ALA A 91 2.41 -8.62 -4.13
N ARG A 92 1.34 -8.78 -4.91
CA ARG A 92 0.24 -9.71 -4.65
C ARG A 92 -0.16 -10.45 -5.92
N THR A 93 -0.56 -11.71 -5.77
CA THR A 93 -1.36 -12.37 -6.81
C THR A 93 -2.80 -11.86 -6.79
N ARG A 94 -3.59 -12.11 -7.85
CA ARG A 94 -5.03 -11.75 -7.80
C ARG A 94 -5.71 -12.46 -6.64
N GLN A 95 -5.40 -13.74 -6.43
CA GLN A 95 -5.94 -14.52 -5.32
C GLN A 95 -5.59 -13.91 -3.96
N GLU A 96 -4.34 -13.52 -3.72
CA GLU A 96 -3.94 -12.87 -2.45
C GLU A 96 -4.54 -11.48 -2.29
N PHE A 97 -4.67 -10.73 -3.38
CA PHE A 97 -5.28 -9.42 -3.37
C PHE A 97 -6.76 -9.50 -3.00
N GLU A 98 -7.47 -10.54 -3.43
CA GLU A 98 -8.90 -10.73 -3.17
C GLU A 98 -9.19 -11.55 -1.90
N SER A 99 -8.24 -12.31 -1.37
CA SER A 99 -8.46 -13.16 -0.17
C SER A 99 -8.52 -12.37 1.13
N HIS A 100 -7.85 -11.22 1.20
CA HIS A 100 -7.83 -10.38 2.38
C HIS A 100 -7.92 -8.90 2.01
N LEU A 101 -8.58 -8.13 2.87
CA LEU A 101 -8.75 -6.69 2.69
C LEU A 101 -8.05 -5.95 3.84
N PRO A 102 -6.73 -5.69 3.76
CA PRO A 102 -6.02 -4.89 4.75
C PRO A 102 -6.42 -3.42 4.68
N SER A 103 -6.28 -2.68 5.79
CA SER A 103 -6.65 -1.26 5.86
C SER A 103 -5.93 -0.40 4.82
N LEU A 104 -4.70 -0.75 4.45
CA LEU A 104 -3.94 -0.06 3.41
C LEU A 104 -4.68 -0.03 2.06
N TYR A 105 -5.48 -1.06 1.74
CA TYR A 105 -6.23 -1.06 0.48
C TYR A 105 -7.32 0.01 0.47
N LEU A 106 -7.78 0.49 1.63
CA LEU A 106 -8.68 1.63 1.70
C LEU A 106 -7.96 2.91 1.24
N ASP A 107 -6.71 3.10 1.65
CA ASP A 107 -5.89 4.23 1.20
C ASP A 107 -5.60 4.14 -0.29
N ILE A 108 -5.21 2.95 -0.78
CA ILE A 108 -5.01 2.69 -2.22
C ILE A 108 -6.32 2.90 -2.99
N ALA A 109 -7.47 2.53 -2.43
CA ALA A 109 -8.74 2.79 -3.07
C ALA A 109 -9.00 4.29 -3.19
N VAL A 110 -8.74 5.10 -2.16
CA VAL A 110 -9.04 6.54 -2.23
C VAL A 110 -8.04 7.30 -3.10
N ASP A 111 -6.74 7.06 -2.92
CA ASP A 111 -5.67 7.87 -3.53
C ASP A 111 -4.99 7.19 -4.72
N GLY A 112 -5.15 5.88 -4.87
CA GLY A 112 -4.34 5.09 -5.79
C GLY A 112 -4.55 5.49 -7.25
N GLN A 113 -3.43 5.62 -7.96
CA GLN A 113 -3.38 5.93 -9.39
C GLN A 113 -2.90 4.70 -10.15
N ALA A 114 -3.72 4.16 -11.05
CA ALA A 114 -3.32 3.04 -11.89
C ALA A 114 -2.28 3.52 -12.91
N LEU A 115 -1.05 3.01 -12.81
CA LEU A 115 0.02 3.31 -13.76
C LEU A 115 0.07 2.30 -14.91
N PHE A 116 -0.32 1.05 -14.63
CA PHE A 116 -0.48 -0.03 -15.59
C PHE A 116 -1.68 -0.88 -15.20
N ASP A 117 -2.68 -1.04 -16.07
CA ASP A 117 -3.86 -1.89 -15.84
C ASP A 117 -4.58 -2.18 -17.16
N PRO A 118 -3.99 -2.96 -18.07
CA PRO A 118 -4.47 -3.10 -19.45
C PRO A 118 -5.89 -3.68 -19.56
N THR A 119 -6.34 -4.44 -18.55
CA THR A 119 -7.69 -5.05 -18.53
C THR A 119 -8.68 -4.30 -17.64
N GLY A 120 -8.22 -3.24 -16.95
CA GLY A 120 -8.99 -2.50 -15.96
C GLY A 120 -9.31 -3.29 -14.69
N TYR A 121 -8.55 -4.35 -14.38
CA TYR A 121 -8.78 -5.20 -13.22
C TYR A 121 -8.65 -4.42 -11.92
N ALA A 122 -7.51 -3.74 -11.71
CA ALA A 122 -7.27 -3.00 -10.47
C ALA A 122 -8.24 -1.82 -10.35
N ALA A 123 -8.49 -1.10 -11.45
CA ALA A 123 -9.45 0.01 -11.48
C ALA A 123 -10.86 -0.44 -11.06
N LYS A 124 -11.35 -1.58 -11.59
CA LYS A 124 -12.66 -2.14 -11.22
C LYS A 124 -12.72 -2.55 -9.75
N ARG A 125 -11.69 -3.23 -9.25
CA ARG A 125 -11.63 -3.65 -7.84
C ARG A 125 -11.58 -2.45 -6.90
N LEU A 126 -10.70 -1.48 -7.13
CA LEU A 126 -10.60 -0.29 -6.30
C LEU A 126 -11.87 0.56 -6.35
N LEU A 127 -12.55 0.63 -7.50
CA LEU A 127 -13.87 1.27 -7.60
C LEU A 127 -14.93 0.56 -6.75
N HIS A 128 -14.96 -0.77 -6.75
CA HIS A 128 -15.83 -1.56 -5.88
C HIS A 128 -15.53 -1.27 -4.41
N LEU A 129 -14.25 -1.23 -4.03
CA LEU A 129 -13.84 -0.92 -2.66
C LEU A 129 -14.26 0.49 -2.22
N ARG A 130 -14.16 1.50 -3.10
CA ARG A 130 -14.69 2.85 -2.83
C ARG A 130 -16.19 2.84 -2.52
N ARG A 131 -16.98 1.99 -3.18
CA ARG A 131 -18.42 1.83 -2.90
C ARG A 131 -18.64 1.24 -1.52
N LEU A 132 -17.93 0.16 -1.18
CA LEU A 132 -18.01 -0.46 0.15
C LEU A 132 -17.62 0.51 1.27
N ILE A 133 -16.56 1.31 1.07
CA ILE A 133 -16.15 2.38 2.01
C ILE A 133 -17.31 3.37 2.23
N LYS A 134 -17.93 3.84 1.14
CA LYS A 134 -19.05 4.78 1.19
C LYS A 134 -20.26 4.20 1.91
N GLU A 135 -20.63 2.96 1.58
CA GLU A 135 -21.75 2.24 2.19
C GLU A 135 -21.54 1.98 3.68
N ALA A 136 -20.31 1.64 4.08
CA ALA A 136 -19.92 1.50 5.47
C ALA A 136 -19.91 2.83 6.26
N GLY A 137 -20.05 3.96 5.56
CA GLY A 137 -19.93 5.28 6.15
C GLY A 137 -18.51 5.58 6.65
N LEU A 138 -17.50 4.92 6.07
CA LEU A 138 -16.10 5.19 6.38
C LEU A 138 -15.64 6.46 5.68
N TYR A 139 -14.82 7.24 6.38
CA TYR A 139 -14.10 8.37 5.83
C TYR A 139 -12.71 8.44 6.45
N ARG A 140 -11.75 8.98 5.71
CA ARG A 140 -10.41 9.21 6.21
C ARG A 140 -10.30 10.62 6.77
N ASP A 141 -9.94 10.71 8.03
CA ASP A 141 -9.65 11.94 8.76
C ASP A 141 -8.14 12.20 8.71
N ARG A 142 -7.74 13.35 8.15
CA ARG A 142 -6.34 13.76 8.03
C ARG A 142 -5.96 14.49 9.31
N THR A 143 -4.99 13.94 10.05
CA THR A 143 -4.53 14.57 11.30
C THR A 143 -3.04 14.86 11.27
N PRO A 144 -2.53 15.83 12.05
CA PRO A 144 -1.08 16.07 12.16
C PRO A 144 -0.28 14.85 12.67
N ALA A 145 -0.95 13.89 13.30
CA ALA A 145 -0.33 12.66 13.81
C ALA A 145 -0.41 11.47 12.82
N GLY A 146 -0.86 11.72 11.59
CA GLY A 146 -1.13 10.73 10.56
C GLY A 146 -2.62 10.51 10.31
N ASP A 147 -2.92 9.83 9.23
CA ASP A 147 -4.30 9.62 8.79
C ASP A 147 -5.00 8.52 9.58
N VAL A 148 -6.29 8.73 9.85
CA VAL A 148 -7.11 7.80 10.61
C VAL A 148 -8.42 7.55 9.90
N TRP A 149 -8.75 6.29 9.68
CA TRP A 149 -10.07 5.89 9.20
C TRP A 149 -11.09 5.98 10.33
N ARG A 150 -12.20 6.69 10.08
CA ARG A 150 -13.31 6.91 11.01
C ARG A 150 -14.63 6.53 10.36
N TRP A 151 -15.64 6.34 11.21
CA TRP A 151 -17.02 6.13 10.78
C TRP A 151 -17.84 7.40 10.99
N LYS A 152 -18.72 7.71 10.03
CA LYS A 152 -19.78 8.71 10.23
C LYS A 152 -20.71 8.28 11.36
N THR A 153 -21.00 6.99 11.45
CA THR A 153 -21.74 6.39 12.54
C THR A 153 -21.05 5.10 12.93
N GLN A 154 -20.48 5.08 14.13
CA GLN A 154 -19.75 3.90 14.60
C GLN A 154 -20.68 2.69 14.66
N PRO A 155 -20.32 1.56 14.03
CA PRO A 155 -21.15 0.38 14.05
C PRO A 155 -21.20 -0.24 15.45
N ARG A 156 -22.40 -0.66 15.85
CA ARG A 156 -22.61 -1.51 17.03
C ARG A 156 -22.62 -2.97 16.62
N GLY A 157 -21.91 -3.82 17.35
CA GLY A 157 -21.87 -5.28 17.12
C GLY A 157 -20.68 -5.74 16.27
N PRO A 158 -20.66 -7.03 15.89
CA PRO A 158 -19.57 -7.62 15.11
C PRO A 158 -19.50 -6.99 13.72
N TRP A 159 -18.27 -6.85 13.22
CA TRP A 159 -17.94 -6.15 11.99
C TRP A 159 -17.02 -7.01 11.11
N VAL A 160 -17.16 -6.85 9.80
CA VAL A 160 -16.32 -7.53 8.79
C VAL A 160 -15.74 -6.48 7.84
N MET A 161 -14.53 -6.75 7.37
CA MET A 161 -13.87 -6.00 6.31
C MET A 161 -13.32 -7.01 5.31
N THR A 162 -14.12 -7.29 4.29
CA THR A 162 -13.76 -8.17 3.17
C THR A 162 -14.17 -7.50 1.86
N TRP A 163 -13.78 -8.10 0.75
CA TRP A 163 -14.14 -7.63 -0.58
C TRP A 163 -15.63 -7.79 -0.91
N GLU A 164 -16.34 -8.63 -0.18
CA GLU A 164 -17.78 -8.85 -0.30
C GLU A 164 -18.57 -7.85 0.54
N LYS A 165 -18.03 -7.47 1.71
CA LYS A 165 -18.72 -6.58 2.65
C LYS A 165 -17.75 -5.82 3.55
N ILE A 166 -17.98 -4.53 3.68
CA ILE A 166 -17.48 -3.72 4.79
C ILE A 166 -18.69 -3.29 5.60
N GLY A 167 -18.85 -3.83 6.81
CA GLY A 167 -20.14 -3.69 7.46
C GLY A 167 -20.34 -4.57 8.66
N LYS A 168 -21.52 -4.42 9.28
CA LYS A 168 -21.99 -5.35 10.30
C LYS A 168 -22.05 -6.76 9.71
N THR A 169 -21.58 -7.74 10.46
CA THR A 169 -21.77 -9.14 10.11
C THR A 169 -23.28 -9.41 10.02
N PRO A 170 -23.78 -10.14 9.00
CA PRO A 170 -25.16 -10.63 9.05
C PRO A 170 -25.35 -11.39 10.36
N GLU A 171 -26.37 -11.02 11.13
CA GLU A 171 -26.76 -11.77 12.31
C GLU A 171 -27.17 -13.16 11.82
N LYS A 172 -26.35 -14.18 12.09
CA LYS A 172 -26.70 -15.56 11.75
C LYS A 172 -28.00 -15.88 12.50
N ARG A 173 -29.12 -15.95 11.79
CA ARG A 173 -30.32 -16.62 12.29
C ARG A 173 -29.96 -18.10 12.42
N GLY A 174 -29.57 -18.49 13.64
CA GLY A 174 -29.40 -19.88 14.05
C GLY A 174 -28.04 -20.52 13.71
N SER A 175 -27.45 -21.11 14.74
CA SER A 175 -26.57 -22.29 14.68
C SER A 175 -25.10 -22.12 14.23
N LEU A 176 -24.26 -22.15 15.28
CA LEU A 176 -22.99 -22.87 15.44
C LEU A 176 -21.68 -22.33 14.82
N LEU A 177 -20.68 -22.38 15.71
CA LEU A 177 -19.24 -22.18 15.60
C LEU A 177 -18.74 -20.72 15.54
N SER A 178 -18.56 -20.18 16.74
CA SER A 178 -17.76 -19.00 17.05
C SER A 178 -16.28 -19.25 16.77
N PHE A 179 -15.77 -18.74 15.65
CA PHE A 179 -14.35 -18.45 15.52
C PHE A 179 -14.10 -17.07 16.14
N GLN A 180 -13.50 -17.06 17.33
CA GLN A 180 -12.98 -15.85 17.96
C GLN A 180 -11.79 -15.35 17.13
N VAL A 181 -12.03 -14.37 16.25
CA VAL A 181 -10.94 -13.59 15.65
C VAL A 181 -10.56 -12.49 16.63
N GLY A 182 -9.29 -12.49 17.01
CA GLY A 182 -8.72 -11.67 18.07
C GLY A 182 -8.96 -10.17 17.92
N ARG A 183 -9.02 -9.48 19.06
CA ARG A 183 -9.08 -8.03 19.16
C ARG A 183 -7.91 -7.41 18.39
N TYR A 184 -8.16 -6.87 17.20
CA TYR A 184 -7.21 -5.99 16.53
C TYR A 184 -7.24 -4.62 17.24
N SER A 185 -6.28 -4.43 18.15
CA SER A 185 -5.85 -3.11 18.58
C SER A 185 -4.89 -2.60 17.52
N MET A 186 -5.27 -1.57 16.76
CA MET A 186 -4.32 -0.82 15.93
C MET A 186 -3.34 -0.09 16.86
N ARG A 187 -2.27 -0.78 17.28
CA ARG A 187 -1.11 -0.14 17.91
C ARG A 187 -0.17 0.32 16.81
N ARG A 188 0.04 1.63 16.81
CA ARG A 188 1.02 2.36 16.01
C ARG A 188 2.42 1.76 16.26
N VAL A 189 3.05 1.18 15.24
CA VAL A 189 4.50 0.93 15.26
C VAL A 189 5.15 2.30 15.16
N ARG A 190 5.66 2.82 16.27
CA ARG A 190 6.56 3.97 16.24
C ARG A 190 7.91 3.46 15.74
N CYS A 191 8.35 3.92 14.56
CA CYS A 191 9.74 3.86 14.18
C CYS A 191 10.52 4.77 15.14
N GLY A 192 11.09 4.17 16.18
CA GLY A 192 12.00 4.84 17.11
C GLY A 192 13.40 4.85 16.53
N ARG A 193 14.00 6.04 16.50
CA ARG A 193 15.38 6.31 16.11
C ARG A 193 16.36 5.33 16.77
N LEU A 194 17.32 4.90 15.96
CA LEU A 194 18.57 4.25 16.36
C LEU A 194 19.20 4.96 17.55
N ALA A 195 19.41 4.22 18.65
CA ALA A 195 20.35 4.56 19.70
C ALA A 195 21.26 3.35 19.91
N SER A 196 22.53 3.50 19.55
CA SER A 196 23.59 2.52 19.81
C SER A 196 23.74 2.23 21.31
N PRO A 197 23.98 0.98 21.73
CA PRO A 197 24.56 0.73 23.04
C PRO A 197 26.08 0.64 22.91
N LYS A 198 26.76 1.66 23.45
CA LYS A 198 28.16 1.58 23.87
C LYS A 198 28.28 0.55 25.00
N ASN A 199 29.40 -0.17 24.99
CA ASN A 199 29.96 -0.94 26.09
C ASN A 199 29.64 -0.37 27.48
N GLN A 200 29.17 -1.23 28.38
CA GLN A 200 29.54 -1.13 29.78
C GLN A 200 29.60 -2.53 30.42
N PHE A 201 30.84 -2.94 30.66
CA PHE A 201 31.25 -3.83 31.74
C PHE A 201 30.48 -3.52 33.03
N CYS A 202 29.99 -4.55 33.73
CA CYS A 202 30.04 -4.55 35.18
C CYS A 202 30.16 -5.98 35.70
N SER A 203 31.21 -6.18 36.47
CA SER A 203 31.58 -7.36 37.22
C SER A 203 30.98 -7.31 38.63
N ARG A 204 31.10 -8.46 39.33
CA ARG A 204 31.00 -8.72 40.77
C ARG A 204 29.62 -9.15 41.28
N SER A 205 29.49 -10.38 41.79
CA SER A 205 30.00 -10.94 43.07
C SER A 205 29.20 -10.41 44.27
N GLY A 206 28.54 -11.33 44.95
CA GLY A 206 27.80 -11.14 46.19
C GLY A 206 27.00 -12.40 46.48
#